data_AF-X0XUT1-F1
#
_entry.id   AF-X0XUT1-F1
#
_cell.length_a   1.000
_cell.length_b   1.000
_cell.length_c   1.000
_cell.angle_alpha   90.00
_cell.angle_beta   90.00
_cell.angle_gamma   90.00
#
_symmetry.space_group_name_H-M   'P 1'
#
loop_
_entity.id
_entity.type
_entity.pdbx_description
1 polymer ?
#
loop_
_entity_poly.entity_id
_entity_poly.type
_entity_poly.pdbx_seq_one_letter_code
_entity_poly.pdbx_strand_id
1 'polypeptide(L)'
;QRVLGLAHPEAGYELARHWDLPDDLAEPIRFHHATEHATMARDSVALIAIADAMGDVYGPAKAGDEPDFDACAADFEALNLVVDTARGVFETVPEPKEFDSLWQ
;
A
#
# COMPACT_ATOMS: atom_id res chain seq x y z
N GLN A 1 13.77 9.02 -6.66
CA GLN A 1 13.89 9.92 -5.50
C GLN A 1 15.34 10.23 -5.24
N ARG A 2 15.86 11.38 -5.71
CA ARG A 2 17.29 11.73 -5.57
C ARG A 2 17.57 13.17 -5.16
N VAL A 3 16.54 14.02 -5.03
CA VAL A 3 16.74 15.46 -4.75
C VAL A 3 17.15 15.71 -3.31
N LEU A 4 16.65 14.90 -2.36
CA LEU A 4 16.86 15.10 -0.91
C LEU A 4 17.79 14.06 -0.27
N GLY A 5 18.31 13.09 -1.04
CA GLY A 5 19.12 11.99 -0.49
C GLY A 5 18.32 10.97 0.35
N LEU A 6 16.99 11.08 0.36
CA LEU A 6 16.06 10.22 1.07
C LEU A 6 14.93 9.79 0.12
N ALA A 7 14.43 8.57 0.27
CA ALA A 7 13.27 8.06 -0.44
C ALA A 7 11.97 8.29 0.38
N HIS A 8 10.80 8.25 -0.27
CA HIS A 8 9.51 8.57 0.39
C HIS A 8 9.16 7.62 1.52
N PRO A 9 9.43 6.30 1.45
CA PRO A 9 9.11 5.40 2.54
C PRO A 9 9.92 5.76 3.79
N GLU A 10 11.20 6.12 3.63
CA GLU A 10 12.03 6.60 4.74
C GLU A 10 11.52 7.93 5.29
N ALA A 11 11.20 8.90 4.44
CA ALA A 11 10.69 10.20 4.88
C ALA A 11 9.37 10.06 5.67
N GLY A 12 8.45 9.23 5.18
CA GLY A 12 7.17 8.95 5.84
C GLY A 12 7.36 8.22 7.18
N TYR A 13 8.29 7.27 7.23
CA TYR A 13 8.61 6.55 8.45
C TYR A 13 9.18 7.47 9.54
N GLU A 14 10.17 8.31 9.20
CA GLU A 14 10.75 9.27 10.15
C GLU A 14 9.68 10.27 10.66
N LEU A 15 8.76 10.69 9.80
CA LEU A 15 7.63 11.53 10.22
C LEU A 15 6.67 10.79 11.17
N ALA A 16 6.30 9.55 10.84
CA ALA A 16 5.45 8.71 11.69
C ALA A 16 6.08 8.48 13.07
N ARG A 17 7.38 8.22 13.11
CA ARG A 17 8.17 8.10 14.34
C ARG A 17 8.20 9.41 15.14
N HIS A 18 8.32 10.56 14.47
CA HIS A 18 8.31 11.87 15.13
C HIS A 18 6.95 12.22 15.75
N TRP A 19 5.87 11.69 15.19
CA TRP A 19 4.51 11.82 15.73
C TRP A 19 4.14 10.74 16.76
N ASP A 20 5.09 9.90 17.18
CA ASP A 20 4.86 8.77 18.08
C ASP A 20 3.74 7.82 17.61
N LEU A 21 3.64 7.60 16.29
CA LEU A 21 2.74 6.58 15.77
C LEU A 21 3.22 5.17 16.19
N PRO A 22 2.30 4.24 16.50
CA PRO A 22 2.64 2.85 16.77
C PRO A 22 3.37 2.19 15.60
N ASP A 23 4.19 1.18 15.90
CA ASP A 23 4.96 0.46 14.89
C ASP A 23 4.08 -0.26 13.86
N ASP A 24 2.88 -0.68 14.27
CA ASP A 24 1.85 -1.25 13.37
C ASP A 24 1.34 -0.27 12.30
N LEU A 25 1.61 1.04 12.46
CA LEU A 25 1.33 2.06 11.45
C LEU A 25 2.62 2.60 10.80
N ALA A 26 3.70 2.74 11.56
CA ALA A 26 4.95 3.27 11.07
C ALA A 26 5.67 2.29 10.11
N GLU A 27 5.78 1.01 10.47
CA GLU A 27 6.53 0.04 9.68
C GLU A 27 5.92 -0.22 8.28
N PRO A 28 4.58 -0.28 8.10
CA PRO A 28 3.99 -0.34 6.75
C PRO A 28 4.37 0.86 5.86
N ILE A 29 4.47 2.06 6.42
CA ILE A 29 4.93 3.23 5.65
C ILE A 29 6.37 3.01 5.15
N ARG A 30 7.22 2.39 5.97
CA ARG A 30 8.63 2.14 5.63
C ARG A 30 8.82 1.08 4.55
N PHE A 31 8.00 0.03 4.57
CA PHE A 31 8.28 -1.23 3.86
C PHE A 31 7.15 -1.72 2.93
N HIS A 32 6.09 -0.94 2.66
CA HIS A 32 5.03 -1.35 1.72
C HIS A 32 5.52 -1.72 0.30
N HIS A 33 6.68 -1.23 -0.14
CA HIS A 33 7.31 -1.64 -1.40
C HIS A 33 8.42 -2.71 -1.23
N ALA A 34 8.70 -3.16 -0.01
CA ALA A 34 9.78 -4.10 0.34
C ALA A 34 9.40 -4.91 1.59
N THR A 35 8.30 -5.68 1.50
CA THR A 35 7.65 -6.33 2.65
C THR A 35 8.54 -7.35 3.34
N GLU A 36 9.53 -7.91 2.63
CA GLU A 36 10.53 -8.84 3.15
C GLU A 36 11.41 -8.25 4.26
N HIS A 37 11.47 -6.91 4.36
CA HIS A 37 12.22 -6.20 5.39
C HIS A 37 11.42 -5.90 6.65
N ALA A 38 10.10 -6.17 6.68
CA ALA A 38 9.28 -5.99 7.86
C ALA A 38 9.68 -6.95 9.00
N THR A 39 9.65 -6.44 10.23
CA THR A 39 10.08 -7.20 11.42
C THR A 39 9.06 -7.24 12.54
N MET A 40 8.25 -6.18 12.73
CA MET A 40 7.34 -6.02 13.86
C MET A 40 5.87 -6.22 13.46
N ALA A 41 5.45 -5.57 12.38
CA ALA A 41 4.08 -5.46 11.88
C ALA A 41 3.93 -6.13 10.51
N ARG A 42 4.50 -7.33 10.35
CA ARG A 42 4.57 -8.07 9.06
C ARG A 42 3.23 -8.15 8.34
N ASP A 43 2.17 -8.50 9.06
CA ASP A 43 0.83 -8.63 8.51
C ASP A 43 0.30 -7.28 8.00
N SER A 44 0.54 -6.21 8.76
CA SER A 44 0.14 -4.85 8.35
C SER A 44 0.94 -4.37 7.14
N VAL A 45 2.24 -4.69 7.06
CA VAL A 45 3.06 -4.34 5.88
C VAL A 45 2.56 -5.07 4.65
N ALA A 46 2.31 -6.38 4.75
CA ALA A 46 1.76 -7.21 3.68
C ALA A 46 0.39 -6.69 3.21
N LEU A 47 -0.49 -6.34 4.15
CA LEU A 47 -1.82 -5.82 3.84
C LEU A 47 -1.75 -4.48 3.10
N ILE A 48 -0.87 -3.57 3.54
CA ILE A 48 -0.69 -2.27 2.90
C ILE A 48 -0.05 -2.43 1.52
N ALA A 49 0.87 -3.37 1.31
CA ALA A 49 1.43 -3.66 -0.01
C ALA A 49 0.34 -4.11 -1.01
N ILE A 50 -0.56 -5.00 -0.60
CA ILE A 50 -1.70 -5.43 -1.42
C ILE A 50 -2.62 -4.23 -1.72
N ALA A 51 -2.91 -3.40 -0.73
CA ALA A 51 -3.73 -2.21 -0.91
C ALA A 51 -3.07 -1.16 -1.82
N ASP A 52 -1.73 -1.02 -1.77
CA ASP A 52 -0.96 -0.15 -2.66
C ASP A 52 -1.05 -0.63 -4.11
N ALA A 53 -0.92 -1.94 -4.35
CA ALA A 53 -1.10 -2.53 -5.68
C ALA A 53 -2.51 -2.29 -6.26
N MET A 54 -3.54 -2.29 -5.41
CA MET A 54 -4.89 -1.88 -5.79
C MET A 54 -4.99 -0.39 -6.11
N GLY A 55 -4.34 0.47 -5.31
CA GLY A 55 -4.38 1.91 -5.47
C GLY A 55 -3.62 2.43 -6.69
N ASP A 56 -2.53 1.75 -7.06
CA ASP A 56 -1.60 2.18 -8.11
C ASP A 56 -2.28 2.28 -9.50
N VAL A 57 -3.32 1.49 -9.75
CA VAL A 57 -4.12 1.52 -10.99
C VAL A 57 -4.94 2.80 -11.17
N TYR A 58 -5.12 3.58 -10.10
CA TYR A 58 -5.75 4.90 -10.18
C TYR A 58 -4.73 6.02 -10.42
N GLY A 59 -3.44 5.70 -10.39
CA GLY A 59 -2.37 6.62 -10.71
C GLY A 59 -2.41 7.01 -12.21
N PRO A 60 -1.99 8.24 -12.56
CA PRO A 60 -2.06 8.73 -13.94
C PRO A 60 -1.23 7.92 -14.95
N ALA A 61 -0.26 7.13 -14.47
CA ALA A 61 0.58 6.27 -15.30
C ALA A 61 -0.04 4.90 -15.61
N LYS A 62 -0.98 4.41 -14.78
CA LYS A 62 -1.57 3.07 -14.84
C LYS A 62 -3.11 3.09 -14.87
N ALA A 63 -3.68 4.24 -15.20
CA ALA A 63 -5.13 4.44 -15.21
C ALA A 63 -5.83 3.43 -16.13
N GLY A 64 -6.60 2.51 -15.52
CA GLY A 64 -7.36 1.48 -16.22
C GLY A 64 -6.66 0.11 -16.35
N ASP A 65 -5.47 -0.05 -15.75
CA ASP A 65 -4.81 -1.35 -15.61
C ASP A 65 -5.47 -2.18 -14.49
N GLU A 66 -5.23 -3.49 -14.48
CA GLU A 66 -5.58 -4.34 -13.33
C GLU A 66 -4.52 -4.25 -12.22
N PRO A 67 -4.90 -4.44 -10.94
CA PRO A 67 -3.93 -4.54 -9.85
C PRO A 67 -2.92 -5.66 -10.09
N ASP A 68 -1.64 -5.37 -9.88
CA ASP A 68 -0.55 -6.34 -10.01
C ASP A 68 -0.46 -7.24 -8.76
N PHE A 69 -1.41 -8.16 -8.63
CA PHE A 69 -1.43 -9.09 -7.49
C PHE A 69 -0.32 -10.15 -7.55
N ASP A 70 0.29 -10.39 -8.72
CA ASP A 70 1.42 -11.30 -8.84
C ASP A 70 2.65 -10.75 -8.10
N ALA A 71 2.85 -9.42 -8.12
CA ALA A 71 3.89 -8.76 -7.33
C ALA A 71 3.69 -8.93 -5.81
N CYS A 72 2.46 -9.19 -5.35
CA CYS A 72 2.10 -9.38 -3.93
C CYS A 72 1.91 -10.85 -3.54
N ALA A 73 2.35 -11.83 -4.34
CA ALA A 73 2.07 -13.24 -4.08
C ALA A 73 2.53 -13.72 -2.69
N ALA A 74 3.69 -13.26 -2.23
CA ALA A 74 4.22 -13.58 -0.89
C ALA A 74 3.38 -12.96 0.23
N ASP A 75 2.79 -11.78 0.00
CA ASP A 75 1.95 -11.08 0.97
C ASP A 75 0.59 -11.79 1.12
N PHE A 76 0.01 -12.27 0.01
CA PHE A 76 -1.18 -13.11 0.02
C PHE A 76 -0.96 -14.40 0.81
N GLU A 77 0.17 -15.07 0.59
CA GLU A 77 0.54 -16.27 1.34
C GLU A 77 0.71 -15.98 2.84
N ALA A 78 1.44 -14.91 3.18
CA ALA A 78 1.69 -14.52 4.57
C ALA A 78 0.38 -14.26 5.34
N LEU A 79 -0.60 -13.64 4.68
CA LEU A 79 -1.90 -13.33 5.28
C LEU A 79 -2.93 -14.47 5.15
N ASN A 80 -2.59 -15.57 4.48
CA ASN A 80 -3.52 -16.64 4.12
C ASN A 80 -4.78 -16.09 3.41
N LEU A 81 -4.57 -15.13 2.50
CA LEU A 81 -5.61 -14.50 1.68
C LEU A 81 -5.59 -15.06 0.27
N VAL A 82 -6.77 -15.11 -0.35
CA VAL A 82 -6.92 -15.52 -1.75
C VAL A 82 -7.06 -14.27 -2.61
N VAL A 83 -6.39 -14.27 -3.77
CA VAL A 83 -6.44 -13.17 -4.74
C VAL A 83 -7.87 -12.77 -5.11
N ASP A 84 -8.78 -13.74 -5.29
CA ASP A 84 -10.18 -13.47 -5.60
C ASP A 84 -10.91 -12.69 -4.49
N THR A 85 -10.52 -12.89 -3.23
CA THR A 85 -11.08 -12.10 -2.11
C THR A 85 -10.64 -10.64 -2.20
N ALA A 86 -9.36 -10.40 -2.45
CA ALA A 86 -8.82 -9.06 -2.65
C ALA A 86 -9.42 -8.38 -3.90
N ARG A 87 -9.54 -9.11 -5.01
CA ARG A 87 -10.18 -8.63 -6.23
C ARG A 87 -11.65 -8.24 -5.97
N GLY A 88 -12.40 -9.08 -5.25
CA GLY A 88 -13.76 -8.77 -4.87
C GLY A 88 -13.87 -7.49 -4.03
N VAL A 89 -12.93 -7.23 -3.11
CA VAL A 89 -12.87 -5.95 -2.38
C VAL A 89 -12.56 -4.79 -3.32
N PHE A 90 -11.56 -4.94 -4.20
CA PHE A 90 -11.17 -3.91 -5.16
C PHE A 90 -12.33 -3.49 -6.07
N GLU A 91 -13.14 -4.45 -6.55
CA GLU A 91 -14.32 -4.18 -7.36
C GLU A 91 -15.43 -3.40 -6.63
N THR A 92 -15.39 -3.34 -5.29
CA THR A 92 -16.30 -2.49 -4.50
C THR A 92 -15.79 -1.06 -4.30
N VAL A 93 -14.52 -0.78 -4.63
CA VAL A 93 -13.94 0.56 -4.48
C VAL A 93 -14.47 1.45 -5.60
N PRO A 94 -15.16 2.57 -5.28
CA PRO A 94 -15.70 3.46 -6.29
C PRO A 94 -14.58 4.16 -7.08
N GLU A 95 -14.83 4.46 -8.36
CA GLU A 95 -13.82 5.14 -9.18
C GLU A 95 -13.49 6.54 -8.61
N PRO A 96 -12.23 7.00 -8.72
CA PRO A 96 -11.79 8.30 -8.19
C PRO A 96 -12.64 9.50 -8.65
N LYS A 97 -13.23 9.44 -9.85
CA LYS A 97 -14.11 10.50 -10.37
C LYS A 97 -15.38 10.68 -9.54
N GLU A 98 -15.78 9.69 -8.76
CA GLU A 98 -16.90 9.76 -7.83
C GLU A 98 -16.50 10.50 -6.54
N PHE A 99 -15.22 10.48 -6.14
CA PHE A 99 -14.73 11.16 -4.94
C PHE A 99 -14.63 12.69 -5.08
N ASP A 100 -14.34 13.21 -6.27
CA ASP A 100 -14.29 14.66 -6.52
C ASP A 100 -15.65 15.35 -6.29
N SER A 101 -16.75 14.58 -6.35
CA SER A 101 -18.11 15.07 -6.10
C SER A 101 -18.49 15.17 -4.61
N LEU A 102 -17.69 14.57 -3.72
CA LEU A 102 -17.96 14.54 -2.27
C LEU A 102 -17.33 15.72 -1.50
N TRP A 103 -16.43 16.47 -2.14
CA TRP A 103 -15.72 17.59 -1.53
C TRP A 103 -15.96 18.94 -2.25
N GLN A 104 -16.95 19.02 -3.14
CA GLN A 104 -17.53 20.26 -3.66
C GLN A 104 -18.82 20.61 -2.92
#